data_AF-A0A1U7VZ04-F1
#
_entry.id   AF-A0A1U7VZ04-F1
#
_cell.length_a   1.000
_cell.length_b   1.000
_cell.length_c   1.000
_cell.angle_alpha   90.00
_cell.angle_beta   90.00
_cell.angle_gamma   90.00
#
_symmetry.space_group_name_H-M   'P 1'
#
loop_
_entity.id
_entity.type
_entity.pdbx_description
1 polymer ?
#
loop_
_entity_poly.entity_id
_entity_poly.type
_entity_poly.pdbx_seq_one_letter_code
_entity_poly.pdbx_strand_id
1 'polypeptide(L)'
;MAMMELSKSIRELKIILYGNGKSEPLAEACAQLTQEFSRENTLRLIITCLPNLNLETRKDATQVVANLQRQQVQSRLIACDYLEANIDLMDILILGEATLHQCGTRNVYLGNAYNEEAGELVEQQCKRTTAITDK
;
A
#
# COMPACT_ATOMS: atom_id res chain seq x y z
N MET A 1 0.48 25.08 -0.06
CA MET A 1 -0.05 24.48 -1.32
C MET A 1 0.45 23.05 -1.51
N ALA A 2 1.75 22.75 -1.41
CA ALA A 2 2.29 21.41 -1.67
C ALA A 2 1.65 20.24 -0.89
N MET A 3 1.34 20.42 0.40
CA MET A 3 0.74 19.33 1.21
C MET A 3 -0.71 19.00 0.82
N MET A 4 -1.49 19.97 0.35
CA MET A 4 -2.88 19.71 -0.08
C MET A 4 -2.91 18.91 -1.37
N GLU A 5 -2.01 19.21 -2.31
CA GLU A 5 -1.85 18.44 -3.54
C GLU A 5 -1.43 17.00 -3.25
N LEU A 6 -0.47 16.80 -2.32
CA LEU A 6 -0.06 15.46 -1.90
C LEU A 6 -1.20 14.66 -1.28
N SER A 7 -1.98 15.26 -0.37
CA SER A 7 -3.16 14.62 0.22
C SER A 7 -4.20 14.24 -0.85
N LYS A 8 -4.42 15.11 -1.85
CA LYS A 8 -5.32 14.83 -2.96
C LYS A 8 -4.81 13.66 -3.80
N SER A 9 -3.54 13.65 -4.18
CA SER A 9 -2.93 12.56 -4.94
C SER A 9 -3.02 11.23 -4.20
N ILE A 10 -2.72 11.20 -2.89
CA ILE A 10 -2.85 9.98 -2.07
C ILE A 10 -4.29 9.44 -2.08
N ARG A 11 -5.28 10.33 -2.02
CA ARG A 11 -6.69 9.95 -2.10
C ARG A 11 -7.08 9.39 -3.47
N GLU A 12 -6.55 9.95 -4.55
CA GLU A 12 -6.74 9.42 -5.91
C GLU A 12 -6.12 8.03 -6.06
N LEU A 13 -4.92 7.81 -5.52
CA LEU A 13 -4.28 6.48 -5.48
C LEU A 13 -5.13 5.47 -4.71
N LYS A 14 -5.69 5.87 -3.57
CA LYS A 14 -6.60 5.03 -2.78
C LYS A 14 -7.85 4.66 -3.59
N ILE A 15 -8.43 5.58 -4.36
CA ILE A 15 -9.58 5.28 -5.23
C ILE A 15 -9.20 4.26 -6.31
N ILE A 16 -8.00 4.34 -6.88
CA ILE A 16 -7.53 3.35 -7.87
C ILE A 16 -7.41 1.97 -7.23
N LEU A 17 -6.82 1.90 -6.03
CA LEU A 17 -6.48 0.65 -5.34
C LEU A 17 -7.64 -0.02 -4.61
N TYR A 18 -8.63 0.76 -4.15
CA TYR A 18 -9.75 0.28 -3.35
C TYR A 18 -11.12 0.52 -3.98
N GLY A 19 -11.18 1.29 -5.08
CA GLY A 19 -12.43 1.73 -5.68
C GLY A 19 -13.03 2.95 -4.98
N ASN A 20 -14.16 3.43 -5.50
CA ASN A 20 -14.89 4.59 -4.98
C ASN A 20 -16.26 4.24 -4.37
N GLY A 21 -16.47 2.97 -4.02
CA GLY A 21 -17.74 2.43 -3.51
C GLY A 21 -18.83 2.23 -4.56
N LYS A 22 -18.64 2.73 -5.80
CA LYS A 22 -19.57 2.52 -6.93
C LYS A 22 -19.00 1.55 -7.98
N SER A 23 -17.68 1.53 -8.13
CA SER A 23 -16.96 0.63 -9.01
C SER A 23 -15.86 -0.08 -8.25
N GLU A 24 -15.68 -1.36 -8.55
CA GLU A 24 -14.52 -2.12 -8.07
C GLU A 24 -13.22 -1.60 -8.69
N PRO A 25 -12.08 -1.75 -7.99
CA PRO A 25 -10.78 -1.37 -8.53
C PRO A 25 -10.40 -2.25 -9.73
N LEU A 26 -9.88 -1.63 -10.78
CA LEU A 26 -9.45 -2.34 -11.99
C LEU A 26 -8.10 -3.01 -11.72
N ALA A 27 -8.05 -4.34 -11.80
CA ALA A 27 -6.84 -5.12 -11.51
C ALA A 27 -5.63 -4.69 -12.36
N GLU A 28 -5.83 -4.38 -13.65
CA GLU A 28 -4.78 -3.89 -14.54
C GLU A 28 -4.22 -2.54 -14.09
N ALA A 29 -5.09 -1.59 -13.72
CA ALA A 29 -4.67 -0.28 -13.23
C ALA A 29 -3.87 -0.40 -11.93
N CYS A 30 -4.29 -1.29 -11.03
CA CYS A 30 -3.56 -1.54 -9.79
C CYS A 30 -2.17 -2.15 -10.08
N ALA A 31 -2.10 -3.13 -10.99
CA ALA A 31 -0.84 -3.77 -11.38
C ALA A 31 0.14 -2.77 -12.02
N GLN A 32 -0.33 -1.92 -12.94
CA GLN A 32 0.46 -0.84 -13.54
C GLN A 32 0.96 0.14 -12.47
N LEU A 33 0.10 0.54 -11.54
CA LEU A 33 0.47 1.46 -10.46
C LEU A 33 1.59 0.88 -9.59
N THR A 34 1.49 -0.40 -9.21
CA THR A 34 2.54 -1.08 -8.44
C THR A 34 3.88 -1.14 -9.17
N GLN A 35 3.84 -1.38 -10.49
CA GLN A 35 5.05 -1.43 -11.31
C GLN A 35 5.72 -0.06 -11.41
N GLU A 36 4.97 0.99 -11.72
CA GLU A 36 5.51 2.35 -11.85
C GLU A 36 6.03 2.88 -10.51
N PHE A 37 5.32 2.60 -9.41
CA PHE A 37 5.74 3.06 -8.08
C PHE A 37 7.07 2.47 -7.64
N SER A 38 7.32 1.22 -8.01
CA SER A 38 8.56 0.52 -7.69
C SER A 38 9.70 0.93 -8.64
N ARG A 39 9.37 1.28 -9.89
CA ARG A 39 10.36 1.67 -10.92
C ARG A 39 10.85 3.10 -10.77
N GLU A 40 9.97 4.04 -10.41
CA GLU A 40 10.28 5.48 -10.39
C GLU A 40 10.71 6.00 -9.00
N ASN A 41 11.02 5.12 -8.05
CA ASN A 41 11.27 5.48 -6.63
C ASN A 41 10.11 6.23 -5.95
N THR A 42 8.92 6.24 -6.54
CA THR A 42 7.72 6.87 -5.97
C THR A 42 7.32 6.17 -4.66
N LEU A 43 7.49 4.85 -4.57
CA LEU A 43 7.28 4.09 -3.34
C LEU A 43 8.17 4.61 -2.19
N ARG A 44 9.45 4.85 -2.48
CA ARG A 44 10.41 5.44 -1.54
C ARG A 44 9.99 6.86 -1.11
N LEU A 45 9.55 7.70 -2.04
CA LEU A 45 9.08 9.06 -1.74
C LEU A 45 7.90 9.04 -0.77
N ILE A 46 6.90 8.21 -1.02
CA ILE A 46 5.71 8.11 -0.16
C ILE A 46 6.10 7.65 1.24
N ILE A 47 6.92 6.61 1.35
CA ILE A 47 7.39 6.10 2.65
C ILE A 47 8.16 7.17 3.42
N THR A 48 9.09 7.87 2.75
CA THR A 48 9.90 8.93 3.38
C THR A 48 9.05 10.12 3.82
N CYS A 49 7.94 10.40 3.13
CA CYS A 49 7.03 11.47 3.49
C CYS A 49 6.10 11.11 4.66
N LEU A 50 5.87 9.83 4.98
CA LEU A 50 4.92 9.38 6.01
C LEU A 50 5.01 10.14 7.36
N PRO A 51 6.21 10.37 7.93
CA PRO A 51 6.34 11.06 9.23
C PRO A 51 5.86 12.51 9.19
N ASN A 52 5.92 13.14 8.01
CA ASN A 52 5.60 14.54 7.78
C ASN A 52 4.12 14.77 7.39
N LEU A 53 3.36 13.69 7.14
CA LEU A 53 1.94 13.77 6.80
C LEU A 53 1.09 14.00 8.05
N ASN A 54 -0.02 14.74 7.91
CA ASN A 54 -1.06 14.78 8.95
C ASN A 54 -1.69 13.39 9.14
N LEU A 55 -2.37 13.19 10.27
CA LEU A 55 -2.89 11.87 10.67
C LEU A 55 -3.77 11.22 9.59
N GLU A 56 -4.72 11.96 9.00
CA GLU A 56 -5.64 11.43 8.00
C GLU A 56 -4.91 11.02 6.71
N THR A 57 -4.05 11.91 6.20
CA THR A 57 -3.27 11.65 4.98
C THR A 57 -2.27 10.52 5.19
N ARG A 58 -1.70 10.42 6.40
CA ARG A 58 -0.79 9.32 6.78
C ARG A 58 -1.52 7.99 6.76
N LYS A 59 -2.74 7.90 7.29
CA LYS A 59 -3.56 6.69 7.23
C LYS A 59 -3.81 6.25 5.79
N ASP A 60 -4.23 7.18 4.93
CA ASP A 60 -4.46 6.89 3.52
C ASP A 60 -3.17 6.45 2.80
N ALA A 61 -2.05 7.12 3.06
CA ALA A 61 -0.75 6.77 2.49
C ALA A 61 -0.28 5.37 2.93
N THR A 62 -0.40 5.06 4.22
CA THR A 62 -0.09 3.74 4.76
C THR A 62 -0.93 2.66 4.08
N GLN A 63 -2.24 2.90 3.88
CA GLN A 63 -3.10 1.95 3.16
C GLN A 63 -2.64 1.74 1.71
N VAL A 64 -2.29 2.82 0.99
CA VAL A 64 -1.73 2.74 -0.36
C VAL A 64 -0.48 1.85 -0.37
N VAL A 65 0.52 2.13 0.48
CA VAL A 65 1.76 1.32 0.57
C VAL A 65 1.41 -0.14 0.88
N ALA A 66 0.38 -0.40 1.68
CA ALA A 66 -0.02 -1.76 2.08
C ALA A 66 -0.67 -2.56 0.97
N ASN A 67 -1.41 -1.88 0.11
CA ASN A 67 -1.97 -2.50 -1.07
C ASN A 67 -0.84 -2.85 -2.05
N LEU A 68 0.06 -1.89 -2.33
CA LEU A 68 1.19 -2.10 -3.25
C LEU A 68 2.07 -3.30 -2.84
N GLN A 69 2.39 -3.44 -1.55
CA GLN A 69 3.16 -4.60 -1.02
C GLN A 69 2.44 -5.95 -1.24
N ARG A 70 1.11 -5.97 -1.26
CA ARG A 70 0.33 -7.21 -1.44
C ARG A 70 0.02 -7.51 -2.91
N GLN A 71 0.17 -6.52 -3.80
CA GLN A 71 -0.14 -6.70 -5.20
C GLN A 71 0.88 -7.62 -5.89
N GLN A 72 0.36 -8.68 -6.49
CA GLN A 72 1.12 -9.49 -7.42
C GLN A 72 1.02 -8.90 -8.82
N VAL A 73 2.17 -8.61 -9.42
CA VAL A 73 2.31 -8.23 -10.82
C VAL A 73 3.10 -9.34 -11.48
N GLN A 74 2.49 -10.03 -12.45
CA GLN A 74 3.11 -11.20 -13.11
C GLN A 74 3.56 -12.27 -12.09
N SER A 75 2.71 -12.57 -11.10
CA SER A 75 2.98 -13.53 -10.00
C SER A 75 4.17 -13.17 -9.10
N ARG A 76 4.61 -11.91 -9.10
CA ARG A 76 5.68 -11.40 -8.25
C ARG A 76 5.22 -10.23 -7.38
N LEU A 77 5.73 -10.15 -6.16
CA LEU A 77 5.49 -9.03 -5.24
C LEU A 77 6.55 -7.95 -5.45
N ILE A 78 6.41 -7.18 -6.54
CA ILE A 78 7.43 -6.21 -6.96
C ILE A 78 7.75 -5.18 -5.86
N ALA A 79 6.74 -4.70 -5.13
CA ALA A 79 6.95 -3.77 -4.03
C ALA A 79 7.71 -4.39 -2.84
N CYS A 80 7.54 -5.70 -2.59
CA CYS A 80 8.31 -6.40 -1.57
C CYS A 80 9.76 -6.57 -1.99
N ASP A 81 10.00 -7.02 -3.23
CA ASP A 81 11.35 -7.13 -3.81
C ASP A 81 12.07 -5.76 -3.74
N TYR A 82 11.34 -4.66 -3.99
CA TYR A 82 11.87 -3.30 -3.85
C TYR A 82 12.28 -2.96 -2.41
N LEU A 83 11.43 -3.27 -1.41
CA LEU A 83 11.74 -2.98 -0.01
C LEU A 83 12.90 -3.82 0.52
N GLU A 84 13.01 -5.07 0.11
CA GLU A 84 14.14 -5.94 0.45
C GLU A 84 15.48 -5.37 -0.09
N ALA A 85 15.45 -4.70 -1.24
CA ALA A 85 16.60 -3.98 -1.79
C ALA A 85 16.84 -2.59 -1.16
N ASN A 86 15.90 -2.06 -0.39
CA ASN A 86 15.89 -0.69 0.16
C ASN A 86 15.56 -0.71 1.66
N ILE A 87 16.38 -1.42 2.43
CA ILE A 87 16.14 -1.67 3.87
C ILE A 87 16.03 -0.41 4.73
N ASP A 88 16.60 0.72 4.31
CA ASP A 88 16.48 1.99 5.02
C ASP A 88 15.03 2.53 5.08
N LEU A 89 14.19 2.10 4.13
CA LEU A 89 12.76 2.42 4.13
C LEU A 89 12.00 1.61 5.18
N MET A 90 12.51 0.43 5.52
CA MET A 90 11.90 -0.46 6.50
C MET A 90 11.93 0.17 7.88
N ASP A 91 13.02 0.86 8.24
CA ASP A 91 13.11 1.60 9.50
C ASP A 91 11.98 2.63 9.62
N ILE A 92 11.66 3.35 8.54
CA ILE A 92 10.57 4.34 8.52
C ILE A 92 9.21 3.67 8.68
N LEU A 93 9.00 2.53 8.01
CA LEU A 93 7.76 1.76 8.12
C LEU A 93 7.56 1.14 9.51
N ILE A 94 8.65 0.70 10.14
CA ILE A 94 8.65 0.12 11.49
C ILE A 94 8.45 1.21 12.56
N LEU A 95 9.08 2.38 12.38
CA LEU A 95 9.00 3.50 13.32
C LEU A 95 7.69 4.30 13.19
N GLY A 96 6.90 4.09 12.13
CA GLY A 96 5.68 4.83 11.81
C GLY A 96 4.51 4.71 12.80
N GLU A 97 4.58 3.75 13.72
CA GLU A 97 4.01 3.69 15.10
C GLU A 97 3.66 2.25 15.48
N ALA A 98 4.06 1.87 16.70
CA ALA A 98 3.95 0.53 17.25
C ALA A 98 2.51 0.01 17.30
N THR A 99 2.22 -1.15 16.68
CA THR A 99 1.43 -2.28 17.24
C THR A 99 1.28 -3.35 16.14
N LEU A 100 1.92 -4.49 16.40
CA LEU A 100 2.02 -5.66 15.53
C LEU A 100 0.74 -6.51 15.59
N HIS A 101 0.22 -6.92 14.43
CA HIS A 101 -0.38 -8.24 14.31
C HIS A 101 0.08 -8.88 13.01
N GLN A 102 0.92 -9.91 13.14
CA GLN A 102 1.36 -10.76 12.04
C GLN A 102 0.14 -11.46 11.45
N CYS A 103 -0.22 -11.14 10.21
CA CYS A 103 -1.01 -12.06 9.40
C CYS A 103 -0.02 -12.83 8.51
N GLY A 104 -0.02 -14.16 8.63
CA GLY A 104 1.01 -15.10 8.18
C GLY A 104 1.29 -15.23 6.68
N THR A 105 1.35 -14.14 5.93
CA THR A 105 1.95 -14.10 4.58
C THR A 105 3.14 -13.14 4.60
N ARG A 106 4.32 -13.72 4.33
CA ARG A 106 5.66 -13.34 4.81
C ARG A 106 6.20 -11.91 4.54
N ASN A 107 5.48 -10.95 3.96
CA ASN A 107 6.11 -9.70 3.50
C ASN A 107 5.20 -8.44 3.50
N VAL A 108 4.29 -8.27 4.47
CA VAL A 108 3.55 -7.00 4.59
C VAL A 108 3.98 -6.22 5.83
N TYR A 109 4.76 -5.16 5.61
CA TYR A 109 5.40 -4.35 6.65
C TYR A 109 4.61 -3.09 6.97
N LEU A 110 3.32 -3.24 7.30
CA LEU A 110 2.50 -2.09 7.70
C LEU A 110 1.57 -2.49 8.83
N GLY A 111 2.01 -2.14 10.05
CA GLY A 111 1.23 -2.27 11.27
C GLY A 111 0.04 -1.31 11.23
N ASN A 112 -1.16 -1.88 11.14
CA ASN A 112 -2.45 -1.32 11.52
C ASN A 112 -2.67 0.18 11.23
N ALA A 113 -2.96 0.50 9.97
CA ALA A 113 -3.68 1.72 9.64
C ALA A 113 -5.13 1.62 10.16
N TYR A 114 -5.33 2.01 11.42
CA TYR A 114 -6.55 2.55 12.03
C TYR A 114 -7.87 2.36 11.24
N ASN A 115 -8.75 1.52 11.82
CA ASN A 115 -10.17 1.24 11.53
C ASN A 115 -10.44 -0.17 10.98
N GLU A 116 -11.39 -0.86 11.62
CA GLU A 116 -11.90 -2.21 11.27
C GLU A 116 -12.30 -2.32 9.79
N GLU A 117 -12.85 -1.24 9.23
CA GLU A 117 -13.22 -1.09 7.82
C GLU A 117 -12.00 -1.19 6.86
N ALA A 118 -10.83 -0.69 7.27
CA ALA A 118 -9.61 -0.86 6.49
C ALA A 118 -9.07 -2.29 6.58
N GLY A 119 -9.26 -2.95 7.73
CA GLY A 119 -8.95 -4.37 7.92
C GLY A 119 -9.77 -5.26 7.00
N GLU A 120 -11.09 -5.04 6.93
CA GLU A 120 -11.99 -5.79 6.05
C GLU A 120 -11.68 -5.58 4.57
N LEU A 121 -11.45 -4.33 4.14
CA LEU A 121 -11.07 -4.03 2.75
C LEU A 121 -9.73 -4.67 2.37
N VAL A 122 -8.76 -4.69 3.28
CA VAL A 122 -7.46 -5.34 3.08
C VAL A 122 -7.62 -6.87 3.04
N GLU A 123 -8.43 -7.45 3.92
CA GLU A 123 -8.69 -8.89 3.95
C GLU A 123 -9.44 -9.36 2.69
N GLN A 124 -10.41 -8.57 2.21
CA GLN A 124 -11.15 -8.85 0.99
C GLN A 124 -10.24 -8.84 -0.25
N GLN A 125 -9.24 -7.96 -0.31
CA GLN A 125 -8.25 -7.96 -1.39
C GLN A 125 -7.22 -9.09 -1.24
N CYS A 126 -6.78 -9.41 -0.03
CA CYS A 126 -5.89 -10.56 0.21
C CYS A 126 -6.54 -11.89 -0.25
N LYS A 127 -7.86 -12.06 -0.02
CA LYS A 127 -8.62 -13.21 -0.52
C LYS A 127 -8.69 -13.23 -2.06
N ARG A 128 -8.74 -12.07 -2.73
CA ARG A 128 -8.78 -11.96 -4.19
C ARG A 128 -7.43 -12.30 -4.85
N THR A 129 -6.31 -11.92 -4.25
CA THR A 129 -4.97 -12.23 -4.81
C THR A 129 -4.65 -13.73 -4.72
N THR A 130 -5.08 -14.43 -3.67
CA THR A 130 -4.88 -15.88 -3.51
C THR A 130 -5.76 -16.72 -4.47
N ALA A 131 -6.89 -16.16 -4.94
CA ALA A 131 -7.76 -16.85 -5.91
C ALA A 131 -7.18 -16.88 -7.34
N ILE A 132 -6.10 -16.13 -7.62
CA ILE A 132 -5.41 -16.14 -8.92
C ILE A 132 -4.38 -17.29 -9.00
N THR A 133 -3.98 -17.87 -7.86
CA THR A 133 -2.97 -18.95 -7.80
C THR A 133 -3.53 -20.38 -7.89
N ASP A 134 -4.84 -20.56 -8.08
CA ASP A 134 -5.47 -21.89 -8.17
C ASP A 134 -5.98 -22.26 -9.59
N LYS A 135 -5.37 -21.70 -10.65
CA LYS A 135 -5.69 -22.08 -12.03
C LYS A 135 -4.47 -22.23 -12.92
#